data_AF-A0AAJ8W6L9-F1
#
_entry.id   AF-A0AAJ8W6L9-F1
#
_cell.length_a   1.000
_cell.length_b   1.000
_cell.length_c   1.000
_cell.angle_alpha   90.00
_cell.angle_beta   90.00
_cell.angle_gamma   90.00
#
_symmetry.space_group_name_H-M   'P 1'
#
loop_
_entity.id
_entity.type
_entity.pdbx_description
1 polymer ?
#
loop_
_entity_poly.entity_id
_entity_poly.type
_entity_poly.pdbx_seq_one_letter_code
_entity_poly.pdbx_strand_id
1 'polypeptide(L)'
;MSDRLTQLQICLDQLVEQLNATVHYVNVYSKPALLDDDPTSVSNRAANAPAPQSQQQQQQQQQQQQQSPQSVQQSPKDEANEDAKGSSKPPEAAEDDFESTLDELATDIVLKSRQINMLIDSLPGIGVTPEAQMKLIADLSQELKQVEQERQAKIKEKNELLVKVDDLIKELATGISQARM
;
A
#
# COMPACT_ATOMS: atom_id res chain seq x y z
N MET A 1 5.15 -17.29 12.81
CA MET A 1 4.35 -16.14 12.33
C MET A 1 4.97 -14.83 12.82
N SER A 2 6.18 -14.47 12.36
CA SER A 2 6.85 -13.21 12.77
C SER A 2 6.41 -11.98 11.95
N ASP A 3 5.59 -12.22 10.92
CA ASP A 3 5.23 -11.26 9.88
C ASP A 3 4.36 -10.09 10.38
N ARG A 4 3.84 -10.14 11.63
CA ARG A 4 3.08 -9.02 12.21
C ARG A 4 3.91 -7.75 12.39
N LEU A 5 5.21 -7.87 12.68
CA LEU A 5 6.10 -6.71 12.78
C LEU A 5 6.36 -6.09 11.39
N THR A 6 6.57 -6.92 10.37
CA THR A 6 6.71 -6.48 8.97
C THR A 6 5.41 -5.82 8.47
N GLN A 7 4.26 -6.40 8.77
CA GLN A 7 2.95 -5.83 8.43
C GLN A 7 2.72 -4.47 9.12
N LEU A 8 3.13 -4.32 10.38
CA LEU A 8 3.06 -3.04 11.09
C LEU A 8 3.95 -1.97 10.44
N GLN A 9 5.15 -2.34 9.99
CA GLN A 9 6.05 -1.45 9.25
C GLN A 9 5.43 -1.02 7.92
N ILE A 10 4.94 -1.96 7.11
CA ILE A 10 4.24 -1.68 5.85
C ILE A 10 3.01 -0.78 6.06
N CYS A 11 2.21 -1.01 7.11
CA CYS A 11 1.06 -0.17 7.42
C CYS A 11 1.47 1.25 7.86
N LEU A 12 2.59 1.41 8.55
CA LEU A 12 3.12 2.72 8.93
C LEU A 12 3.64 3.49 7.71
N ASP A 13 4.40 2.83 6.83
CA ASP A 13 4.92 3.41 5.59
C ASP A 13 3.76 3.87 4.67
N GLN A 14 2.73 3.04 4.51
CA GLN A 14 1.50 3.40 3.80
C GLN A 14 0.80 4.62 4.41
N LEU A 15 0.71 4.70 5.75
CA LEU A 15 0.09 5.85 6.41
C LEU A 15 0.88 7.15 6.17
N VAL A 16 2.21 7.08 6.15
CA VAL A 16 3.06 8.25 5.84
C VAL A 16 2.90 8.69 4.37
N GLU A 17 2.84 7.74 3.44
CA GLU A 17 2.58 8.01 2.02
C GLU A 17 1.21 8.65 1.81
N GLN A 18 0.17 8.12 2.47
CA GLN A 18 -1.19 8.66 2.44
C GLN A 18 -1.28 10.06 3.07
N LEU A 19 -0.59 10.33 4.19
CA LEU A 19 -0.51 11.68 4.75
C LEU A 19 0.10 12.67 3.74
N ASN A 20 1.22 12.30 3.11
CA ASN A 20 1.90 13.16 2.15
C ASN A 20 1.03 13.41 0.90
N ALA A 21 0.35 12.38 0.38
CA ALA A 21 -0.60 12.51 -0.71
C ALA A 21 -1.80 13.41 -0.34
N THR A 22 -2.34 13.28 0.87
CA THR A 22 -3.44 14.12 1.38
C THR A 22 -3.02 15.58 1.49
N VAL A 23 -1.85 15.86 2.08
CA VAL A 23 -1.31 17.23 2.20
C VAL A 23 -1.04 17.83 0.81
N HIS A 24 -0.52 17.04 -0.13
CA HIS A 24 -0.32 17.50 -1.51
C HIS A 24 -1.64 17.80 -2.21
N TYR A 25 -2.65 16.94 -2.04
CA TYR A 25 -4.00 17.13 -2.59
C TYR A 25 -4.62 18.44 -2.06
N VAL A 26 -4.63 18.64 -0.74
CA VAL A 26 -5.12 19.89 -0.14
C VAL A 26 -4.34 21.08 -0.69
N ASN A 27 -3.01 21.04 -0.73
CA ASN A 27 -2.20 22.17 -1.19
C ASN A 27 -2.37 22.52 -2.69
N VAL A 28 -2.78 21.57 -3.54
CA VAL A 28 -2.96 21.80 -5.00
C VAL A 28 -4.41 22.12 -5.36
N TYR A 29 -5.38 21.55 -4.66
CA TYR A 29 -6.81 21.64 -5.00
C TYR A 29 -7.65 22.48 -4.02
N SER A 30 -7.13 22.87 -2.85
CA SER A 30 -7.84 23.80 -1.97
C SER A 30 -8.02 25.15 -2.66
N LYS A 31 -9.24 25.67 -2.66
CA LYS A 31 -9.50 27.03 -3.11
C LYS A 31 -8.95 28.03 -2.08
N PRO A 32 -8.27 29.12 -2.51
CA PRO A 32 -7.86 30.17 -1.59
C PRO A 32 -9.10 30.79 -0.94
N ALA A 33 -9.08 30.93 0.39
CA ALA A 33 -10.19 31.50 1.14
C ALA A 33 -10.47 32.95 0.71
N LEU A 34 -11.73 33.36 0.82
CA LEU A 34 -12.14 34.75 0.63
C LEU A 34 -11.50 35.62 1.73
N LEU A 35 -11.02 36.80 1.34
CA LEU A 35 -10.38 37.79 2.21
C LEU A 35 -11.40 38.67 2.95
N ASP A 36 -12.57 38.87 2.34
CA ASP A 36 -13.75 39.52 2.92
C ASP A 36 -14.96 38.58 2.86
N ASP A 37 -15.88 38.66 3.82
CA ASP A 37 -17.13 37.88 3.89
C ASP A 37 -18.06 38.10 2.66
N ASP A 38 -17.92 39.23 1.95
CA ASP A 38 -18.65 39.49 0.71
C ASP A 38 -17.89 38.88 -0.50
N PRO A 39 -18.43 37.84 -1.15
CA PRO A 39 -17.76 37.17 -2.26
C PRO A 39 -17.55 38.07 -3.49
N THR A 40 -18.23 39.22 -3.55
CA THR A 40 -18.11 40.22 -4.63
C THR A 40 -17.20 41.40 -4.29
N SER A 41 -16.64 41.44 -3.07
CA SER A 41 -15.72 42.50 -2.63
C SER A 41 -14.57 42.73 -3.62
N VAL A 42 -14.15 43.99 -3.72
CA VAL A 42 -13.02 44.43 -4.55
C VAL A 42 -11.74 43.69 -4.15
N SER A 43 -11.56 43.37 -2.86
CA SER A 43 -10.44 42.57 -2.35
C SER A 43 -10.40 41.16 -2.97
N ASN A 44 -11.53 40.45 -2.92
CA ASN A 44 -11.69 39.10 -3.48
C ASN A 44 -11.53 39.10 -5.01
N ARG A 45 -12.02 40.15 -5.67
CA ARG A 45 -11.93 40.29 -7.14
C ARG A 45 -10.53 40.69 -7.61
N ALA A 46 -9.78 41.44 -6.82
CA ALA A 46 -8.38 41.78 -7.10
C ALA A 46 -7.44 40.59 -6.86
N ALA A 47 -7.69 39.78 -5.82
CA ALA A 47 -6.93 38.56 -5.55
C ALA A 47 -7.06 37.51 -6.68
N ASN A 48 -8.23 37.42 -7.31
CA ASN A 48 -8.49 36.53 -8.45
C ASN A 48 -8.24 37.17 -9.84
N ALA A 49 -7.65 38.37 -9.92
CA ALA A 49 -7.42 39.06 -11.19
C ALA A 49 -6.21 38.48 -11.96
N PRO A 50 -6.31 38.23 -13.28
CA PRO A 50 -5.17 37.83 -14.09
C PRO A 50 -4.04 38.88 -14.07
N ALA A 51 -2.78 38.42 -14.01
CA ALA A 51 -1.62 39.31 -13.96
C ALA A 51 -1.56 40.24 -15.21
N PRO A 52 -1.14 41.51 -15.05
CA PRO A 52 -1.33 42.55 -16.08
C PRO A 52 -0.49 42.39 -17.37
N GLN A 53 0.33 41.35 -17.51
CA GLN A 53 1.14 41.13 -18.72
C GLN A 53 0.32 40.65 -19.94
N SER A 54 -0.92 40.17 -19.77
CA SER A 54 -1.71 39.61 -20.88
C SER A 54 -2.52 40.63 -21.69
N GLN A 55 -2.71 41.87 -21.22
CA GLN A 55 -3.63 42.82 -21.86
C GLN A 55 -3.04 43.66 -23.00
N GLN A 56 -1.71 43.65 -23.21
CA GLN A 56 -1.06 44.56 -24.17
C GLN A 56 -1.08 44.09 -25.64
N GLN A 57 -1.47 42.85 -25.94
CA GLN A 57 -1.47 42.32 -27.32
C GLN A 57 -2.81 42.38 -28.06
N GLN A 58 -3.94 42.71 -27.40
CA GLN A 58 -5.26 42.71 -28.04
C GLN A 58 -5.69 44.03 -28.71
N GLN A 59 -4.89 45.10 -28.65
CA GLN A 59 -5.26 46.42 -29.20
C GLN A 59 -4.64 46.80 -30.55
N GLN A 60 -3.84 45.94 -31.21
CA GLN A 60 -3.08 46.34 -32.41
C GLN A 60 -3.43 45.67 -33.75
N GLN A 61 -4.45 44.80 -33.84
CA GLN A 61 -4.80 44.11 -35.11
C GLN A 61 -6.18 44.43 -35.71
N GLN A 62 -6.86 45.49 -35.26
CA GLN A 62 -8.17 45.88 -35.82
C GLN A 62 -8.13 46.89 -36.99
N GLN A 63 -6.96 47.12 -37.60
CA GLN A 63 -6.81 47.94 -38.80
C GLN A 63 -5.94 47.26 -39.89
N GLN A 64 -6.54 46.32 -40.63
CA GLN A 64 -6.45 46.26 -42.10
C GLN A 64 -7.34 45.13 -42.65
N GLN A 65 -8.51 45.50 -43.18
CA GLN A 65 -9.26 44.65 -44.12
C GLN A 65 -8.80 44.99 -45.55
N GLN A 66 -8.37 44.00 -46.33
CA GLN A 66 -8.99 43.60 -47.61
C GLN A 66 -8.11 42.65 -48.46
N GLN A 67 -8.81 41.74 -49.17
CA GLN A 67 -8.39 40.90 -50.31
C GLN A 67 -7.58 39.60 -50.06
N SER A 68 -8.16 38.51 -50.55
CA SER A 68 -7.62 37.14 -50.75
C SER A 68 -7.05 36.98 -52.19
N PRO A 69 -6.52 35.81 -52.68
CA PRO A 69 -6.45 34.46 -52.07
C PRO A 69 -5.13 33.65 -52.32
N GLN A 70 -5.04 32.45 -51.70
CA GLN A 70 -4.08 31.33 -51.96
C GLN A 70 -2.57 31.65 -51.69
N SER A 71 -1.66 30.74 -51.28
CA SER A 71 -1.43 29.35 -51.73
C SER A 71 -0.51 28.54 -50.77
N VAL A 72 -0.67 27.21 -50.77
CA VAL A 72 0.28 26.09 -50.48
C VAL A 72 1.51 26.17 -49.52
N GLN A 73 1.56 25.15 -48.63
CA GLN A 73 2.65 24.18 -48.37
C GLN A 73 3.83 24.49 -47.40
N GLN A 74 4.16 23.41 -46.66
CA GLN A 74 5.51 22.91 -46.26
C GLN A 74 6.14 23.34 -44.91
N SER A 75 6.02 22.42 -43.94
CA SER A 75 7.01 22.14 -42.89
C SER A 75 8.36 21.72 -43.53
N PRO A 76 9.50 21.79 -42.81
CA PRO A 76 9.84 20.67 -41.92
C PRO A 76 10.68 20.99 -40.65
N LYS A 77 10.48 20.14 -39.62
CA LYS A 77 11.49 19.45 -38.76
C LYS A 77 12.64 20.27 -38.13
N ASP A 78 12.70 20.36 -36.79
CA ASP A 78 13.42 19.44 -35.85
C ASP A 78 14.72 20.17 -35.38
N GLU A 79 15.30 20.07 -34.17
CA GLU A 79 15.06 19.27 -32.94
C GLU A 79 15.16 20.15 -31.64
N ALA A 80 14.86 19.56 -30.47
CA ALA A 80 15.41 19.81 -29.12
C ALA A 80 15.43 21.22 -28.46
N ASN A 81 14.62 21.38 -27.40
CA ASN A 81 15.19 21.57 -26.06
C ASN A 81 14.25 20.99 -24.97
N GLU A 82 14.84 20.40 -23.92
CA GLU A 82 14.12 19.99 -22.72
C GLU A 82 13.92 21.20 -21.76
N ASP A 83 13.37 20.96 -20.57
CA ASP A 83 13.08 21.94 -19.51
C ASP A 83 11.96 22.97 -19.75
N ALA A 84 10.71 22.52 -19.52
CA ALA A 84 9.58 23.39 -19.16
C ALA A 84 8.58 22.69 -18.23
N LYS A 85 9.05 22.12 -17.09
CA LYS A 85 8.17 21.61 -16.03
C LYS A 85 7.58 22.77 -15.22
N GLY A 86 6.42 23.29 -15.64
CA GLY A 86 5.71 24.33 -14.89
C GLY A 86 4.31 24.66 -15.41
N SER A 87 3.32 24.59 -14.52
CA SER A 87 1.99 25.21 -14.67
C SER A 87 1.03 24.65 -15.73
N SER A 88 0.73 23.35 -15.65
CA SER A 88 -0.64 22.91 -15.96
C SER A 88 -1.57 23.34 -14.82
N LYS A 89 -2.36 24.41 -15.02
CA LYS A 89 -3.43 24.82 -14.10
C LYS A 89 -4.35 23.60 -13.85
N PRO A 90 -4.56 23.13 -12.61
CA PRO A 90 -5.48 22.02 -12.37
C PRO A 90 -6.91 22.37 -12.83
N PRO A 91 -7.70 21.39 -13.27
CA PRO A 91 -9.12 21.62 -13.53
C PRO A 91 -9.80 22.05 -12.23
N GLU A 92 -10.74 22.99 -12.34
CA GLU A 92 -11.63 23.36 -11.24
C GLU A 92 -12.54 22.17 -10.94
N ALA A 93 -12.14 21.34 -9.96
CA ALA A 93 -13.03 20.35 -9.37
C ALA A 93 -14.25 21.07 -8.77
N ALA A 94 -15.43 20.45 -8.86
CA ALA A 94 -16.59 20.97 -8.15
C ALA A 94 -16.29 20.96 -6.65
N GLU A 95 -16.83 21.92 -5.89
CA GLU A 95 -16.54 22.02 -4.44
C GLU A 95 -17.01 20.76 -3.71
N ASP A 96 -18.15 20.22 -4.14
CA ASP A 96 -18.70 18.93 -3.71
C ASP A 96 -17.72 17.76 -3.88
N ASP A 97 -16.91 17.76 -4.96
CA ASP A 97 -15.92 16.71 -5.23
C ASP A 97 -14.69 16.83 -4.29
N PHE A 98 -14.28 18.06 -3.95
CA PHE A 98 -13.11 18.30 -3.08
C PHE A 98 -13.42 17.95 -1.62
N GLU A 99 -14.58 18.37 -1.09
CA GLU A 99 -14.97 18.01 0.27
C GLU A 99 -15.24 16.50 0.40
N SER A 100 -15.95 15.90 -0.58
CA SER A 100 -16.23 14.46 -0.56
C SER A 100 -14.95 13.60 -0.65
N THR A 101 -13.93 14.03 -1.39
CA THR A 101 -12.65 13.30 -1.44
C THR A 101 -11.83 13.52 -0.17
N LEU A 102 -11.82 14.73 0.38
CA LEU A 102 -11.15 15.01 1.66
C LEU A 102 -11.70 14.13 2.79
N ASP A 103 -13.01 13.95 2.86
CA ASP A 103 -13.67 13.05 3.83
C ASP A 103 -13.35 11.57 3.60
N GLU A 104 -13.21 11.12 2.35
CA GLU A 104 -12.76 9.76 2.02
C GLU A 104 -11.31 9.52 2.49
N LEU A 105 -10.39 10.44 2.16
CA LEU A 105 -8.98 10.35 2.57
C LEU A 105 -8.83 10.41 4.10
N ALA A 106 -9.60 11.29 4.77
CA ALA A 106 -9.63 11.36 6.24
C ALA A 106 -10.17 10.06 6.86
N THR A 107 -11.21 9.47 6.26
CA THR A 107 -11.79 8.20 6.71
C THR A 107 -10.79 7.06 6.60
N ASP A 108 -10.06 6.92 5.48
CA ASP A 108 -9.06 5.86 5.34
C ASP A 108 -7.89 6.04 6.33
N ILE A 109 -7.38 7.26 6.54
CA ILE A 109 -6.35 7.54 7.56
C ILE A 109 -6.80 7.09 8.96
N VAL A 110 -8.07 7.34 9.34
CA VAL A 110 -8.63 6.89 10.62
C VAL A 110 -8.75 5.35 10.68
N LEU A 111 -9.19 4.70 9.60
CA LEU A 111 -9.29 3.24 9.52
C LEU A 111 -7.91 2.57 9.57
N LYS A 112 -6.90 3.13 8.89
CA LYS A 112 -5.50 2.71 8.93
C LYS A 112 -4.91 2.86 10.33
N SER A 113 -5.14 3.99 10.99
CA SER A 113 -4.73 4.20 12.39
C SER A 113 -5.35 3.15 13.32
N ARG A 114 -6.64 2.82 13.15
CA ARG A 114 -7.30 1.74 13.90
C ARG A 114 -6.68 0.37 13.60
N GLN A 115 -6.39 0.08 12.32
CA GLN A 115 -5.73 -1.17 11.90
C GLN A 115 -4.34 -1.31 12.53
N ILE A 116 -3.55 -0.22 12.59
CA ILE A 116 -2.25 -0.16 13.24
C ILE A 116 -2.36 -0.49 14.74
N ASN A 117 -3.32 0.10 15.45
CA ASN A 117 -3.56 -0.22 16.87
C ASN A 117 -3.93 -1.71 17.06
N MET A 118 -4.85 -2.25 16.24
CA MET A 118 -5.18 -3.69 16.29
C MET A 118 -4.00 -4.61 15.96
N LEU A 119 -3.09 -4.17 15.06
CA LEU A 119 -1.86 -4.92 14.79
C LEU A 119 -0.91 -4.91 15.99
N ILE A 120 -0.74 -3.76 16.65
CA ILE A 120 0.06 -3.61 17.89
C ILE A 120 -0.48 -4.52 19.00
N ASP A 121 -1.79 -4.48 19.26
CA ASP A 121 -2.45 -5.34 20.25
C ASP A 121 -2.28 -6.85 19.93
N SER A 122 -2.13 -7.19 18.65
CA SER A 122 -1.90 -8.57 18.19
C SER A 122 -0.44 -9.03 18.15
N LEU A 123 0.52 -8.17 18.55
CA LEU A 123 1.94 -8.51 18.48
C LEU A 123 2.30 -9.66 19.45
N PRO A 124 2.87 -10.77 18.96
CA PRO A 124 3.20 -11.91 19.81
C PRO A 124 4.30 -11.53 20.81
N GLY A 125 4.03 -11.76 22.09
CA GLY A 125 4.97 -11.46 23.18
C GLY A 125 4.95 -10.00 23.66
N ILE A 126 4.02 -9.16 23.19
CA ILE A 126 3.83 -7.81 23.75
C ILE A 126 3.51 -7.91 25.25
N GLY A 127 4.19 -7.08 26.07
CA GLY A 127 4.06 -7.08 27.52
C GLY A 127 4.78 -8.23 28.27
N VAL A 128 5.42 -9.17 27.58
CA VAL A 128 6.17 -10.28 28.23
C VAL A 128 7.65 -9.89 28.40
N THR A 129 8.23 -10.12 29.57
CA THR A 129 9.66 -9.83 29.81
C THR A 129 10.56 -10.83 29.05
N PRO A 130 11.78 -10.42 28.64
CA PRO A 130 12.70 -11.30 27.93
C PRO A 130 13.10 -12.54 28.76
N GLU A 131 13.18 -12.40 30.09
CA GLU A 131 13.47 -13.51 31.00
C GLU A 131 12.33 -14.56 31.00
N ALA A 132 11.08 -14.11 30.99
CA ALA A 132 9.93 -15.02 30.92
C ALA A 132 9.85 -15.72 29.57
N GLN A 133 10.16 -15.02 28.47
CA GLN A 133 10.28 -15.62 27.14
C GLN A 133 11.42 -16.66 27.08
N MET A 134 12.60 -16.35 27.60
CA MET A 134 13.74 -17.27 27.66
C MET A 134 13.44 -18.52 28.49
N LYS A 135 12.75 -18.36 29.62
CA LYS A 135 12.30 -19.50 30.43
C LYS A 135 11.29 -20.37 29.67
N LEU A 136 10.28 -19.76 29.03
CA LEU A 136 9.30 -20.48 28.22
C LEU A 136 9.98 -21.26 27.06
N ILE A 137 11.00 -20.68 26.43
CA ILE A 137 11.80 -21.35 25.39
C ILE A 137 12.55 -22.56 25.98
N ALA A 138 13.13 -22.44 27.17
CA ALA A 138 13.82 -23.55 27.83
C ALA A 138 12.85 -24.69 28.22
N ASP A 139 11.70 -24.35 28.80
CA ASP A 139 10.66 -25.30 29.20
C ASP A 139 10.11 -26.05 27.97
N LEU A 140 9.76 -25.35 26.88
CA LEU A 140 9.30 -25.94 25.62
C LEU A 140 10.39 -26.78 24.92
N SER A 141 11.67 -26.39 25.05
CA SER A 141 12.79 -27.17 24.50
C SER A 141 12.97 -28.49 25.24
N GLN A 142 12.77 -28.50 26.56
CA GLN A 142 12.79 -29.72 27.37
C GLN A 142 11.58 -30.62 27.05
N GLU A 143 10.38 -30.05 26.91
CA GLU A 143 9.17 -30.78 26.53
C GLU A 143 9.33 -31.44 25.15
N LEU A 144 9.77 -30.70 24.13
CA LEU A 144 10.07 -31.25 22.80
C LEU A 144 11.07 -32.41 22.86
N LYS A 145 12.11 -32.29 23.68
CA LYS A 145 13.12 -33.35 23.85
C LYS A 145 12.51 -34.62 24.45
N GLN A 146 11.59 -34.49 25.41
CA GLN A 146 10.89 -35.63 25.98
C GLN A 146 9.94 -36.28 24.96
N VAL A 147 9.10 -35.48 24.28
CA VAL A 147 8.18 -35.96 23.25
C VAL A 147 8.91 -36.67 22.12
N GLU A 148 10.07 -36.16 21.69
CA GLU A 148 10.88 -36.81 20.65
C GLU A 148 11.51 -38.15 21.13
N GLN A 149 11.87 -38.27 22.42
CA GLN A 149 12.32 -39.53 22.99
C GLN A 149 11.19 -40.57 23.06
N GLU A 150 10.00 -40.17 23.49
CA GLU A 150 8.81 -41.02 23.52
C GLU A 150 8.41 -41.48 22.11
N ARG A 151 8.44 -40.56 21.14
CA ARG A 151 8.26 -40.84 19.71
C ARG A 151 9.27 -41.88 19.20
N GLN A 152 10.55 -41.72 19.52
CA GLN A 152 11.58 -42.69 19.13
C GLN A 152 11.38 -44.07 19.78
N ALA A 153 10.98 -44.13 21.05
CA ALA A 153 10.66 -45.39 21.72
C ALA A 153 9.46 -46.10 21.05
N LYS A 154 8.39 -45.36 20.73
CA LYS A 154 7.23 -45.90 20.02
C LYS A 154 7.54 -46.34 18.59
N ILE A 155 8.45 -45.65 17.88
CA ILE A 155 8.92 -46.10 16.56
C ILE A 155 9.71 -47.42 16.67
N LYS A 156 10.55 -47.60 17.70
CA LYS A 156 11.26 -48.87 17.95
C LYS A 156 10.28 -50.02 18.22
N GLU A 157 9.36 -49.83 19.17
CA GLU A 157 8.31 -50.82 19.50
C GLU A 157 7.49 -51.21 18.24
N LYS A 158 7.06 -50.22 17.45
CA LYS A 158 6.36 -50.44 16.18
C LYS A 158 7.20 -51.25 15.18
N ASN A 159 8.51 -51.00 15.09
CA ASN A 159 9.38 -51.73 14.17
C ASN A 159 9.64 -53.17 14.63
N GLU A 160 9.81 -53.41 15.94
CA GLU A 160 9.92 -54.77 16.49
C GLU A 160 8.65 -55.60 16.29
N LEU A 161 7.47 -54.98 16.45
CA LEU A 161 6.19 -55.62 16.16
C LEU A 161 6.01 -55.91 14.67
N LEU A 162 6.47 -55.01 13.78
CA LEU A 162 6.43 -55.20 12.34
C LEU A 162 7.25 -56.43 11.93
N VAL A 163 8.50 -56.57 12.43
CA VAL A 163 9.33 -57.76 12.14
C VAL A 163 8.65 -59.06 12.58
N LYS A 164 8.04 -59.09 13.77
CA LYS A 164 7.30 -60.27 14.27
C LYS A 164 6.12 -60.65 13.36
N VAL A 165 5.40 -59.66 12.83
CA VAL A 165 4.29 -59.89 11.89
C VAL A 165 4.81 -60.37 10.53
N ASP A 166 5.89 -59.77 10.01
CA ASP A 166 6.53 -60.22 8.77
C ASP A 166 7.02 -61.67 8.86
N ASP A 167 7.58 -62.08 9.99
CA ASP A 167 8.05 -63.45 10.19
C ASP A 167 6.88 -64.45 10.26
N LEU A 168 5.80 -64.12 10.96
CA LEU A 168 4.56 -64.92 10.94
C LEU A 168 3.95 -65.04 9.52
N ILE A 169 4.03 -63.98 8.72
CA ILE A 169 3.58 -64.01 7.31
C ILE A 169 4.48 -64.92 6.47
N LYS A 170 5.81 -64.89 6.67
CA LYS A 170 6.75 -65.81 5.99
C LYS A 170 6.49 -67.26 6.38
N GLU A 171 6.33 -67.56 7.68
CA GLU A 171 5.99 -68.90 8.15
C GLU A 171 4.70 -69.40 7.52
N LEU A 172 3.62 -68.61 7.55
CA LEU A 172 2.34 -68.95 6.92
C LEU A 172 2.48 -69.20 5.40
N ALA A 173 3.20 -68.33 4.69
CA ALA A 173 3.44 -68.48 3.26
C ALA A 173 4.25 -69.74 2.92
N THR A 174 5.29 -70.06 3.71
CA THR A 174 6.07 -71.30 3.53
C THR A 174 5.26 -72.55 3.85
N GLY A 175 4.45 -72.53 4.92
CA GLY A 175 3.55 -73.62 5.28
C GLY A 175 2.50 -73.90 4.20
N ILE A 176 1.88 -72.85 3.64
CA ILE A 176 0.96 -72.98 2.50
C ILE A 176 1.68 -73.52 1.26
N SER A 177 2.91 -73.08 0.98
CA SER A 177 3.71 -73.58 -0.14
C SER A 177 4.09 -75.05 0.02
N GLN A 178 4.42 -75.50 1.24
CA GLN A 178 4.77 -76.89 1.54
C GLN A 178 3.54 -77.81 1.53
N ALA A 179 2.38 -77.34 1.99
CA ALA A 179 1.13 -78.11 1.97
C ALA A 179 0.49 -78.20 0.57
N ARG A 180 1.04 -77.51 -0.44
CA ARG A 180 0.55 -77.49 -1.83
C ARG A 180 1.48 -78.21 -2.82
N MET A 181 2.67 -78.64 -2.37
CA MET A 181 3.54 -79.58 -3.08
C MET A 181 3.20 -81.03 -2.69
#